data_AF-A0A9X2SZ30-F1
#
_entry.id   AF-A0A9X2SZ30-F1
#
_cell.length_a   1.000
_cell.length_b   1.000
_cell.length_c   1.000
_cell.angle_alpha   90.00
_cell.angle_beta   90.00
_cell.angle_gamma   90.00
#
_symmetry.space_group_name_H-M   'P 1'
#
loop_
_entity.id
_entity.type
_entity.pdbx_description
1 polymer ?
#
loop_
_entity_poly.entity_id
_entity_poly.type
_entity_poly.pdbx_seq_one_letter_code
_entity_poly.pdbx_strand_id
1 'polypeptide(L)'
;MHLRTEDLTRIEIEYDSGVMPPPYSHIFKLKIGFGKNFMDTQLDLVYTDREDITEDEILNEGFSIDDDFHFQGEIPKVWEKPLRDLYAKSKWSNKKLDEEGGIKLLVKDSQGQIVRTVPLNQEEWQFLSQDYIQAIYEITQKEAPLTIHYLIREKDLSYEISLTVKFSIRKIEATVNGKTKEADWDQTKELLSFIFLPDYDYGIATESKPTQKGHFIECGDGYWHDMQKGVFNIDDSFDAVSKIKQGFLRLI
;
A
#
# COMPACT_ATOMS: atom_id res chain seq x y z
N MET A 1 25.83 -0.38 16.27
CA MET A 1 26.45 -1.50 15.52
C MET A 1 25.32 -2.19 14.79
N HIS A 2 25.38 -2.24 13.45
CA HIS A 2 24.32 -2.86 12.64
C HIS A 2 24.74 -4.29 12.30
N LEU A 3 23.76 -5.18 12.22
CA LEU A 3 24.00 -6.57 11.85
C LEU A 3 24.21 -6.65 10.33
N ARG A 4 24.94 -7.67 9.88
CA ARG A 4 25.11 -7.91 8.45
C ARG A 4 23.78 -8.39 7.87
N THR A 5 23.39 -7.82 6.74
CA THR A 5 22.11 -8.11 6.10
C THR A 5 21.99 -9.59 5.74
N GLU A 6 23.06 -10.23 5.27
CA GLU A 6 23.08 -11.67 4.94
C GLU A 6 22.85 -12.59 6.15
N ASP A 7 23.20 -12.15 7.35
CA ASP A 7 23.11 -12.95 8.57
C ASP A 7 21.76 -12.79 9.29
N LEU A 8 20.90 -11.88 8.83
CA LEU A 8 19.59 -11.66 9.47
C LEU A 8 18.71 -12.89 9.35
N THR A 9 18.17 -13.29 10.49
CA THR A 9 17.20 -14.39 10.65
C THR A 9 15.80 -13.88 11.02
N ARG A 10 15.70 -12.68 11.59
CA ARG A 10 14.42 -12.05 11.93
C ARG A 10 14.49 -10.53 11.88
N ILE A 11 13.40 -9.90 11.43
CA ILE A 11 13.12 -8.48 11.60
C ILE A 11 11.77 -8.36 12.31
N GLU A 12 11.71 -7.52 13.33
CA GLU A 12 10.46 -7.03 13.91
C GLU A 12 10.34 -5.55 13.59
N ILE A 13 9.19 -5.15 13.07
CA ILE A 13 8.83 -3.77 12.73
C ILE A 13 7.68 -3.38 13.64
N GLU A 14 7.86 -2.31 14.41
CA GLU A 14 6.82 -1.70 15.21
C GLU A 14 6.55 -0.31 14.64
N TYR A 15 5.28 0.00 14.37
CA TYR A 15 4.82 1.30 13.93
C TYR A 15 3.82 1.88 14.93
N ASP A 16 3.87 3.19 15.07
CA ASP A 16 2.98 3.99 15.87
C ASP A 16 2.54 5.19 15.02
N SER A 17 1.23 5.43 14.87
CA SER A 17 0.73 6.57 14.12
C SER A 17 1.00 7.93 14.76
N GLY A 18 1.46 7.96 16.02
CA GLY A 18 1.71 9.19 16.76
C GLY A 18 0.41 9.94 17.04
N VAL A 19 0.43 11.26 16.86
CA VAL A 19 -0.68 12.17 17.22
C VAL A 19 -1.87 12.18 16.25
N MET A 20 -2.12 11.08 15.55
CA MET A 20 -3.29 10.92 14.68
C MET A 20 -4.56 10.80 15.54
N PRO A 21 -5.67 11.47 15.18
CA PRO A 21 -6.92 11.30 15.90
C PRO A 21 -7.56 9.93 15.59
N PRO A 22 -8.34 9.35 16.51
CA PRO A 22 -9.23 8.24 16.17
C PRO A 22 -10.25 8.67 15.10
N PRO A 23 -10.76 7.77 14.25
CA PRO A 23 -10.50 6.33 14.21
C PRO A 23 -9.21 5.94 13.45
N TYR A 24 -8.40 6.91 13.01
CA TYR A 24 -7.19 6.69 12.20
C TYR A 24 -5.95 6.31 13.01
N SER A 25 -5.95 6.62 14.32
CA SER A 25 -4.87 6.26 15.23
C SER A 25 -4.73 4.73 15.36
N HIS A 26 -3.53 4.21 15.13
CA HIS A 26 -3.26 2.78 15.20
C HIS A 26 -1.77 2.47 15.42
N ILE A 27 -1.53 1.29 15.95
CA ILE A 27 -0.22 0.67 16.08
C ILE A 27 -0.20 -0.65 15.32
N PHE A 28 0.94 -1.01 14.75
CA PHE A 28 1.14 -2.38 14.29
C PHE A 28 2.50 -2.94 14.68
N LYS A 29 2.54 -4.26 14.86
CA LYS A 29 3.76 -5.02 15.07
C LYS A 29 3.83 -6.18 14.09
N LEU A 30 4.83 -6.13 13.21
CA LEU A 30 5.21 -7.23 12.34
C LEU A 30 6.40 -7.95 12.95
N LYS A 31 6.34 -9.28 13.06
CA LYS A 31 7.50 -10.15 13.35
C LYS A 31 7.70 -11.07 12.17
N ILE A 32 8.86 -10.98 11.53
CA ILE A 32 9.14 -11.63 10.24
C ILE A 32 10.41 -12.45 10.37
N GLY A 33 10.28 -13.78 10.36
CA GLY A 33 11.37 -14.74 10.31
C GLY A 33 11.74 -15.10 8.87
N PHE A 34 13.04 -15.08 8.54
CA PHE A 34 13.54 -15.46 7.23
C PHE A 34 13.68 -16.99 7.14
N GLY A 35 12.56 -17.69 6.91
CA GLY A 35 12.52 -19.13 6.70
C GLY A 35 13.16 -19.58 5.37
N LYS A 36 13.23 -20.88 5.09
CA LYS A 36 13.86 -21.38 3.85
C LYS A 36 12.99 -21.14 2.61
N ASN A 37 11.69 -21.44 2.70
CA ASN A 37 10.75 -21.41 1.58
C ASN A 37 9.75 -20.25 1.63
N PHE A 38 9.52 -19.71 2.82
CA PHE A 38 8.57 -18.65 3.11
C PHE A 38 9.11 -17.78 4.26
N MET A 39 8.38 -16.71 4.55
CA MET A 39 8.61 -15.78 5.63
C MET A 39 7.65 -16.08 6.77
N ASP A 40 8.16 -16.58 7.90
CA ASP A 40 7.37 -16.87 9.11
C ASP A 40 6.90 -15.55 9.72
N THR A 41 5.61 -15.25 9.63
CA THR A 41 5.10 -13.91 9.92
C THR A 41 4.06 -13.93 11.02
N GLN A 42 4.16 -12.95 11.91
CA GLN A 42 3.09 -12.53 12.83
C GLN A 42 2.81 -11.04 12.60
N LEU A 43 1.53 -10.67 12.53
CA LEU A 43 1.05 -9.29 12.53
C LEU A 43 0.06 -9.13 13.69
N ASP A 44 0.25 -8.06 14.45
CA ASP A 44 -0.73 -7.53 15.40
C ASP A 44 -0.98 -6.06 15.02
N LEU A 45 -2.20 -5.71 14.59
CA LEU A 45 -2.63 -4.36 14.25
C LEU A 45 -3.79 -3.97 15.16
N VAL A 46 -3.66 -2.84 15.85
CA VAL A 46 -4.62 -2.36 16.83
C VAL A 46 -4.90 -0.88 16.60
N TYR A 47 -6.17 -0.52 16.47
CA TYR A 47 -6.60 0.87 16.47
C TYR A 47 -6.73 1.40 17.89
N THR A 48 -6.27 2.63 18.12
CA THR A 48 -6.19 3.20 19.47
C THR A 48 -7.16 4.36 19.64
N ASP A 49 -7.47 4.66 20.91
CA ASP A 49 -8.23 5.84 21.33
C ASP A 49 -9.67 5.91 20.77
N ARG A 50 -10.21 4.78 20.26
CA ARG A 50 -11.56 4.69 19.73
C ARG A 50 -12.65 4.80 20.80
N GLU A 51 -12.29 4.62 22.07
CA GLU A 51 -13.16 4.87 23.21
C GLU A 51 -13.53 6.35 23.39
N ASP A 52 -12.78 7.27 22.78
CA ASP A 52 -13.01 8.71 22.87
C ASP A 52 -13.99 9.25 21.80
N ILE A 53 -14.43 8.40 20.87
CA ILE A 53 -15.39 8.73 19.81
C ILE A 53 -16.59 7.79 19.82
N THR A 54 -17.68 8.22 19.19
CA THR A 54 -18.91 7.43 19.08
C THR A 54 -18.81 6.38 17.97
N GLU A 55 -19.60 5.31 18.08
CA GLU A 55 -19.73 4.29 17.04
C GLU A 55 -20.15 4.90 15.69
N ASP A 56 -21.09 5.86 15.71
CA ASP A 56 -21.53 6.56 14.49
C ASP A 56 -20.36 7.31 13.83
N GLU A 57 -19.48 7.94 14.60
CA GLU A 57 -18.27 8.60 14.06
C GLU A 57 -17.33 7.58 13.41
N ILE A 58 -17.09 6.43 14.04
CA ILE A 58 -16.26 5.35 13.46
C ILE A 58 -16.84 4.88 12.12
N LEU A 59 -18.14 4.57 12.09
CA LEU A 59 -18.81 4.05 10.89
C LEU A 59 -18.89 5.08 9.76
N ASN A 60 -19.13 6.36 10.09
CA ASN A 60 -19.20 7.44 9.11
C ASN A 60 -17.86 7.71 8.42
N GLU A 61 -16.74 7.46 9.11
CA GLU A 61 -15.38 7.53 8.54
C GLU A 61 -15.00 6.25 7.76
N GLY A 62 -15.91 5.28 7.63
CA GLY A 62 -15.70 4.05 6.85
C GLY A 62 -14.99 2.92 7.59
N PHE A 63 -14.81 3.04 8.90
CA PHE A 63 -14.25 2.01 9.76
C PHE A 63 -15.34 1.08 10.31
N SER A 64 -14.94 -0.06 10.86
CA SER A 64 -15.83 -0.95 11.62
C SER A 64 -15.49 -0.92 13.11
N ILE A 65 -16.36 -1.45 13.96
CA ILE A 65 -16.06 -1.57 15.39
C ILE A 65 -15.01 -2.65 15.71
N ASP A 66 -14.62 -3.49 14.74
CA ASP A 66 -13.70 -4.62 14.91
C ASP A 66 -12.64 -4.62 13.78
N ASP A 67 -11.92 -3.50 13.63
CA ASP A 67 -10.87 -3.36 12.61
C ASP A 67 -9.51 -3.89 13.07
N ASP A 68 -9.35 -4.19 14.36
CA ASP A 68 -8.15 -4.84 14.87
C ASP A 68 -7.90 -6.14 14.12
N PHE A 69 -6.63 -6.41 13.81
CA PHE A 69 -6.29 -7.54 12.97
C PHE A 69 -5.06 -8.28 13.48
N HIS A 70 -5.23 -9.59 13.62
CA HIS A 70 -4.18 -10.51 14.02
C HIS A 70 -3.96 -11.57 12.94
N PHE A 71 -2.70 -11.83 12.63
CA PHE A 71 -2.31 -12.87 11.70
C PHE A 71 -1.06 -13.60 12.19
N GLN A 72 -1.04 -14.91 11.97
CA GLN A 72 0.14 -15.74 12.10
C GLN A 72 0.16 -16.77 10.97
N GLY A 73 1.22 -16.77 10.16
CA GLY A 73 1.29 -17.67 9.02
C GLY A 73 2.51 -17.44 8.13
N GLU A 74 2.45 -18.07 6.95
CA GLU A 74 3.53 -18.08 5.97
C GLU A 74 3.27 -17.03 4.89
N ILE A 75 4.26 -16.17 4.63
CA ILE A 75 4.23 -15.19 3.53
C ILE A 75 5.24 -15.58 2.45
N PRO A 76 4.93 -15.45 1.14
CA PRO A 76 5.82 -15.84 0.07
C PRO A 76 7.19 -15.19 0.13
N LYS A 77 8.21 -15.97 -0.25
CA LYS A 77 9.63 -15.60 -0.16
C LYS A 77 10.02 -14.37 -0.99
N VAL A 78 9.19 -13.98 -1.95
CA VAL A 78 9.41 -12.80 -2.80
C VAL A 78 9.60 -11.50 -2.00
N TRP A 79 9.09 -11.43 -0.77
CA TRP A 79 9.22 -10.29 0.14
C TRP A 79 10.56 -10.20 0.88
N GLU A 80 11.35 -11.28 0.92
CA GLU A 80 12.65 -11.27 1.61
C GLU A 80 13.60 -10.24 1.03
N LYS A 81 13.75 -10.23 -0.30
CA LYS A 81 14.70 -9.35 -0.98
C LYS A 81 14.36 -7.86 -0.71
N PRO A 82 13.12 -7.37 -0.92
CA PRO A 82 12.75 -6.00 -0.58
C PRO A 82 13.07 -5.60 0.87
N LEU A 83 12.78 -6.47 1.85
CA LEU A 83 13.08 -6.23 3.27
C LEU A 83 14.59 -6.13 3.52
N ARG A 84 15.37 -7.05 2.97
CA ARG A 84 16.84 -7.05 3.11
C ARG A 84 17.47 -5.86 2.41
N ASP A 85 17.01 -5.53 1.20
CA ASP A 85 17.50 -4.40 0.43
C ASP A 85 17.21 -3.07 1.15
N LEU A 86 16.00 -2.92 1.71
CA LEU A 86 15.65 -1.75 2.52
C LEU A 86 16.50 -1.65 3.78
N TYR A 87 16.68 -2.75 4.51
CA TYR A 87 17.57 -2.78 5.67
C TYR A 87 19.01 -2.40 5.30
N ALA A 88 19.55 -2.93 4.21
CA ALA A 88 20.92 -2.66 3.78
C ALA A 88 21.15 -1.18 3.41
N LYS A 89 20.18 -0.52 2.76
CA LYS A 89 20.29 0.89 2.35
C LYS A 89 19.92 1.88 3.45
N SER A 90 19.26 1.43 4.51
CA SER A 90 18.81 2.29 5.60
C SER A 90 19.98 2.94 6.36
N LYS A 91 19.76 4.21 6.70
CA LYS A 91 20.57 4.91 7.70
C LYS A 91 19.85 4.87 9.03
N TRP A 92 20.61 4.87 10.11
CA TRP A 92 20.08 4.52 11.43
C TRP A 92 20.30 5.62 12.45
N SER A 93 19.34 5.76 13.34
CA SER A 93 19.38 6.63 14.51
C SER A 93 19.40 5.81 15.79
N ASN A 94 20.10 6.34 16.79
CA ASN A 94 20.03 5.87 18.17
C ASN A 94 19.04 6.70 19.01
N LYS A 95 18.42 7.72 18.43
CA LYS A 95 17.38 8.50 19.12
C LYS A 95 16.15 7.62 19.29
N LYS A 96 15.48 7.76 20.44
CA LYS A 96 14.13 7.24 20.60
C LYS A 96 13.20 8.06 19.69
N LEU A 97 12.16 7.41 19.18
CA LEU A 97 11.01 8.14 18.63
C LEU A 97 10.44 9.02 19.74
N ASP A 98 10.07 10.23 19.37
CA ASP A 98 9.30 11.17 20.18
C ASP A 98 7.80 10.87 20.06
N GLU A 99 6.97 11.80 20.53
CA GLU A 99 5.51 11.70 20.52
C GLU A 99 4.93 11.75 19.08
N GLU A 100 5.74 12.03 18.06
CA GLU A 100 5.30 12.05 16.66
C GLU A 100 5.09 10.64 16.06
N GLY A 101 5.41 9.57 16.80
CA GLY A 101 5.24 8.20 16.35
C GLY A 101 6.34 7.74 15.38
N GLY A 102 6.05 6.69 14.60
CA GLY A 102 6.91 6.16 13.55
C GLY A 102 7.40 4.71 13.75
N ILE A 103 8.35 4.32 12.91
CA ILE A 103 8.93 2.98 12.80
C ILE A 103 10.09 2.77 13.77
N LYS A 104 10.00 1.68 14.54
CA LYS A 104 11.09 1.08 15.32
C LYS A 104 11.37 -0.32 14.80
N LEU A 105 12.65 -0.71 14.79
CA LEU A 105 13.06 -2.05 14.40
C LEU A 105 13.76 -2.80 15.53
N LEU A 106 13.51 -4.11 15.60
CA LEU A 106 14.34 -5.07 16.28
C LEU A 106 14.79 -6.14 15.27
N VAL A 107 16.09 -6.33 15.14
CA VAL A 107 16.65 -7.34 14.23
C VAL A 107 17.46 -8.38 14.98
N LYS A 108 17.44 -9.61 14.47
CA LYS A 108 18.19 -10.75 15.03
C LYS A 108 18.99 -11.46 13.94
N ASP A 109 20.26 -11.73 14.21
CA ASP A 109 21.13 -12.52 13.31
C ASP A 109 21.16 -14.02 13.66
N SER A 110 21.89 -14.78 12.85
CA SER A 110 22.13 -16.21 12.99
C SER A 110 22.92 -16.60 14.24
N GLN A 111 23.68 -15.68 14.83
CA GLN A 111 24.42 -15.87 16.09
C GLN A 111 23.56 -15.56 17.32
N GLY A 112 22.34 -15.04 17.11
CA GLY A 112 21.41 -14.66 18.15
C GLY A 112 21.63 -13.24 18.69
N GLN A 113 22.51 -12.44 18.07
CA GLN A 113 22.66 -11.03 18.40
C GLN A 113 21.38 -10.27 18.06
N ILE A 114 20.93 -9.43 18.99
CA ILE A 114 19.73 -8.59 18.82
C ILE A 114 20.12 -7.12 18.83
N VAL A 115 19.64 -6.36 17.86
CA VAL A 115 19.83 -4.91 17.77
C VAL A 115 18.48 -4.22 17.66
N ARG A 116 18.28 -3.17 18.46
CA ARG A 116 17.14 -2.25 18.36
C ARG A 116 17.60 -0.94 17.73
N THR A 117 16.85 -0.42 16.76
CA THR A 117 17.23 0.79 16.03
C THR A 117 16.01 1.49 15.43
N VAL A 118 16.21 2.74 15.01
CA VAL A 118 15.21 3.57 14.33
C VAL A 118 15.78 3.96 12.96
N PRO A 119 15.11 3.62 11.84
CA PRO A 119 15.55 4.04 10.52
C PRO A 119 15.37 5.56 10.35
N LEU A 120 16.27 6.22 9.62
CA LEU A 120 16.10 7.63 9.23
C LEU A 120 15.15 7.78 8.03
N ASN A 121 15.03 6.73 7.20
CA ASN A 121 14.10 6.66 6.08
C ASN A 121 12.75 6.05 6.52
N GLN A 122 12.07 6.74 7.43
CA GLN A 122 10.80 6.31 8.05
C GLN A 122 9.72 5.97 7.03
N GLU A 123 9.49 6.86 6.06
CA GLU A 123 8.49 6.73 5.02
C GLU A 123 8.68 5.46 4.16
N GLU A 124 9.91 5.13 3.77
CA GLU A 124 10.18 3.92 2.99
C GLU A 124 9.86 2.64 3.77
N TRP A 125 10.10 2.63 5.08
CA TRP A 125 9.74 1.50 5.94
C TRP A 125 8.24 1.39 6.15
N GLN A 126 7.55 2.52 6.29
CA GLN A 126 6.11 2.55 6.37
C GLN A 126 5.46 2.00 5.09
N PHE A 127 5.89 2.48 3.92
CA PHE A 127 5.39 1.97 2.64
C PHE A 127 5.66 0.48 2.45
N LEU A 128 6.87 0.00 2.75
CA LEU A 128 7.16 -1.43 2.66
C LEU A 128 6.30 -2.25 3.63
N SER A 129 6.05 -1.74 4.83
CA SER A 129 5.21 -2.42 5.83
C SER A 129 3.75 -2.48 5.39
N GLN A 130 3.21 -1.40 4.83
CA GLN A 130 1.86 -1.36 4.26
C GLN A 130 1.72 -2.36 3.10
N ASP A 131 2.67 -2.35 2.17
CA ASP A 131 2.71 -3.30 1.05
C ASP A 131 2.76 -4.76 1.53
N TYR A 132 3.51 -5.03 2.60
CA TYR A 132 3.61 -6.35 3.22
C TYR A 132 2.30 -6.75 3.94
N ILE A 133 1.65 -5.81 4.64
CA ILE A 133 0.34 -6.02 5.26
C ILE A 133 -0.73 -6.29 4.20
N GLN A 134 -0.69 -5.58 3.07
CA GLN A 134 -1.58 -5.85 1.93
C GLN A 134 -1.39 -7.27 1.38
N ALA A 135 -0.15 -7.76 1.33
CA ALA A 135 0.11 -9.16 0.98
C ALA A 135 -0.52 -10.14 1.97
N ILE A 136 -0.51 -9.83 3.28
CA ILE A 136 -1.20 -10.61 4.31
C ILE A 136 -2.70 -10.62 4.05
N TYR A 137 -3.32 -9.46 3.82
CA TYR A 137 -4.76 -9.35 3.54
C TYR A 137 -5.20 -10.14 2.31
N GLU A 138 -4.41 -10.13 1.24
CA GLU A 138 -4.68 -10.95 0.06
C GLU A 138 -4.57 -12.46 0.36
N ILE A 139 -3.54 -12.88 1.11
CA ILE A 139 -3.30 -14.30 1.43
C ILE A 139 -4.39 -14.86 2.33
N THR A 140 -4.88 -14.05 3.28
CA THR A 140 -5.98 -14.43 4.17
C THR A 140 -7.36 -14.28 3.53
N GLN A 141 -7.42 -13.78 2.29
CA GLN A 141 -8.67 -13.47 1.58
C GLN A 141 -9.54 -12.42 2.30
N LYS A 142 -8.94 -11.62 3.18
CA LYS A 142 -9.60 -10.45 3.78
C LYS A 142 -9.86 -9.40 2.71
N GLU A 143 -8.95 -9.24 1.76
CA GLU A 143 -9.08 -8.33 0.63
C GLU A 143 -8.71 -9.00 -0.70
N ALA A 144 -9.34 -8.55 -1.79
CA ALA A 144 -8.96 -8.95 -3.13
C ALA A 144 -7.77 -8.09 -3.63
N PRO A 145 -6.97 -8.58 -4.59
CA PRO A 145 -5.95 -7.78 -5.25
C PRO A 145 -6.53 -6.48 -5.84
N LEU A 146 -5.90 -5.34 -5.56
CA LEU A 146 -6.32 -4.04 -6.08
C LEU A 146 -6.33 -4.08 -7.60
N THR A 147 -7.47 -3.75 -8.20
CA THR A 147 -7.61 -3.64 -9.65
C THR A 147 -8.14 -2.25 -9.99
N ILE A 148 -7.36 -1.51 -10.78
CA ILE A 148 -7.75 -0.21 -11.31
C ILE A 148 -8.14 -0.39 -12.78
N HIS A 149 -9.28 0.17 -13.17
CA HIS A 149 -9.70 0.19 -14.56
C HIS A 149 -9.54 1.59 -15.16
N TYR A 150 -9.04 1.65 -16.39
CA TYR A 150 -8.90 2.88 -17.14
C TYR A 150 -9.45 2.70 -18.56
N LEU A 151 -10.28 3.64 -18.97
CA LEU A 151 -10.97 3.60 -20.25
C LEU A 151 -10.64 4.85 -21.06
N ILE A 152 -10.15 4.63 -22.27
CA ILE A 152 -9.99 5.68 -23.29
C ILE A 152 -11.02 5.40 -24.38
N ARG A 153 -11.87 6.39 -24.67
CA ARG A 153 -12.86 6.34 -25.76
C ARG A 153 -12.76 7.57 -26.63
N GLU A 154 -12.23 7.38 -27.82
CA GLU A 154 -12.17 8.38 -28.87
C GLU A 154 -13.07 8.01 -30.05
N LYS A 155 -13.12 8.85 -31.09
CA LYS A 155 -14.04 8.66 -32.23
C LYS A 155 -13.89 7.28 -32.89
N ASP A 156 -12.66 6.82 -33.09
CA ASP A 156 -12.34 5.61 -33.85
C ASP A 156 -11.46 4.62 -33.06
N LEU A 157 -11.22 4.89 -31.78
CA LEU A 157 -10.28 4.15 -30.94
C LEU A 157 -10.83 3.97 -29.54
N SER A 158 -10.70 2.77 -28.99
CA SER A 158 -10.99 2.50 -27.60
C SER A 158 -9.92 1.61 -26.98
N TYR A 159 -9.43 2.01 -25.81
CA TYR A 159 -8.55 1.20 -24.98
C TYR A 159 -9.22 0.95 -23.65
N GLU A 160 -9.33 -0.34 -23.32
CA GLU A 160 -9.72 -0.82 -22.01
C GLU A 160 -8.47 -1.35 -21.34
N ILE A 161 -8.07 -0.68 -20.26
CA ILE A 161 -6.85 -1.00 -19.51
C ILE A 161 -7.28 -1.43 -18.11
N SER A 162 -6.76 -2.55 -17.64
CA SER A 162 -6.93 -3.01 -16.26
C SER A 162 -5.54 -3.23 -15.67
N LEU A 163 -5.30 -2.68 -14.48
CA LEU A 163 -4.05 -2.83 -13.75
C LEU A 163 -4.34 -3.53 -12.43
N THR A 164 -3.95 -4.79 -12.33
CA THR A 164 -4.15 -5.60 -11.11
C THR A 164 -2.82 -5.76 -10.38
N VAL A 165 -2.78 -5.30 -9.14
CA VAL A 165 -1.61 -5.36 -8.26
C VAL A 165 -1.82 -6.52 -7.29
N LYS A 166 -0.91 -7.50 -7.33
CA LYS A 166 -0.96 -8.70 -6.48
C LYS A 166 0.19 -8.64 -5.48
N PHE A 167 -0.09 -8.15 -4.28
CA PHE A 167 0.90 -8.02 -3.21
C PHE A 167 1.35 -9.40 -2.70
N SER A 168 0.45 -10.36 -2.58
CA SER A 168 0.73 -11.75 -2.16
C SER A 168 1.92 -12.37 -2.88
N ILE A 169 2.06 -12.12 -4.19
CA ILE A 169 3.15 -12.64 -5.03
C ILE A 169 4.07 -11.55 -5.59
N ARG A 170 3.91 -10.30 -5.13
CA ARG A 170 4.63 -9.11 -5.58
C ARG A 170 4.73 -9.01 -7.12
N LYS A 171 3.57 -9.11 -7.78
CA LYS A 171 3.44 -9.09 -9.25
C LYS A 171 2.36 -8.10 -9.68
N ILE A 172 2.52 -7.53 -10.88
CA ILE A 172 1.53 -6.63 -11.48
C ILE A 172 1.13 -7.14 -12.85
N GLU A 173 -0.17 -7.16 -13.11
CA GLU A 173 -0.74 -7.56 -14.39
C GLU A 173 -1.45 -6.37 -15.03
N ALA A 174 -0.95 -5.95 -16.19
CA ALA A 174 -1.59 -4.95 -17.03
C ALA A 174 -2.29 -5.67 -18.19
N THR A 175 -3.61 -5.49 -18.29
CA THR A 175 -4.43 -6.02 -19.38
C THR A 175 -4.87 -4.87 -20.26
N VAL A 176 -4.51 -4.89 -21.54
CA VAL A 176 -4.95 -3.89 -22.53
C VAL A 176 -5.75 -4.59 -23.62
N ASN A 177 -7.01 -4.19 -23.78
CA ASN A 177 -7.94 -4.78 -24.76
C ASN A 177 -7.96 -6.33 -24.70
N GLY A 178 -7.97 -6.88 -23.49
CA GLY A 178 -7.98 -8.33 -23.22
C GLY A 178 -6.63 -9.04 -23.32
N LYS A 179 -5.53 -8.35 -23.68
CA LYS A 179 -4.18 -8.92 -23.68
C LYS A 179 -3.44 -8.56 -22.40
N THR A 180 -3.09 -9.56 -21.61
CA THR A 180 -2.38 -9.38 -20.34
C THR A 180 -0.87 -9.49 -20.52
N LYS A 181 -0.13 -8.55 -19.92
CA LYS A 181 1.33 -8.57 -19.75
C LYS A 181 1.70 -8.26 -18.30
N GLU A 182 2.87 -8.69 -17.90
CA GLU A 182 3.45 -8.26 -16.61
C GLU A 182 3.90 -6.79 -16.73
N ALA A 183 3.58 -5.99 -15.71
CA ALA A 183 3.99 -4.60 -15.62
C ALA A 183 5.08 -4.43 -14.55
N ASP A 184 5.85 -3.35 -14.67
CA ASP A 184 6.91 -3.03 -13.72
C ASP A 184 6.32 -2.62 -12.35
N TRP A 185 6.90 -3.18 -11.28
CA TRP A 185 6.44 -2.95 -9.92
C TRP A 185 6.57 -1.49 -9.51
N ASP A 186 7.75 -0.92 -9.70
CA ASP A 186 8.10 0.41 -9.19
C ASP A 186 7.36 1.51 -9.97
N GLN A 187 7.28 1.39 -11.29
CA GLN A 187 6.49 2.32 -12.13
C GLN A 187 4.99 2.28 -11.81
N THR A 188 4.46 1.11 -11.47
CA THR A 188 3.06 1.00 -11.09
C THR A 188 2.83 1.58 -9.70
N LYS A 189 3.72 1.33 -8.73
CA LYS A 189 3.62 1.96 -7.40
C LYS A 189 3.66 3.49 -7.51
N GLU A 190 4.51 4.03 -8.39
CA GLU A 190 4.51 5.47 -8.71
C GLU A 190 3.15 5.91 -9.28
N LEU A 191 2.60 5.19 -10.27
CA LEU A 191 1.28 5.49 -10.82
C LEU A 191 0.17 5.45 -9.76
N LEU A 192 0.16 4.45 -8.87
CA LEU A 192 -0.82 4.35 -7.77
C LEU A 192 -0.71 5.55 -6.82
N SER A 193 0.50 6.02 -6.53
CA SER A 193 0.68 7.23 -5.69
C SER A 193 0.04 8.47 -6.32
N PHE A 194 -0.05 8.54 -7.66
CA PHE A 194 -0.78 9.59 -8.34
C PHE A 194 -2.28 9.34 -8.37
N ILE A 195 -2.73 8.08 -8.44
CA ILE A 195 -4.16 7.74 -8.48
C ILE A 195 -4.85 8.11 -7.16
N PHE A 196 -4.21 7.90 -6.02
CA PHE A 196 -4.81 8.16 -4.70
C PHE A 196 -4.55 9.57 -4.15
N LEU A 197 -3.99 10.48 -4.97
CA LEU A 197 -3.73 11.86 -4.57
C LEU A 197 -4.85 12.86 -4.91
N PRO A 198 -5.55 12.77 -6.07
CA PRO A 198 -6.67 13.63 -6.41
C PRO A 198 -7.89 13.47 -5.49
N ASP A 199 -8.75 14.49 -5.52
CA ASP A 199 -10.12 14.41 -5.02
C ASP A 199 -11.06 13.90 -6.13
N TYR A 200 -11.99 13.02 -5.77
CA TYR A 200 -12.88 12.32 -6.69
C TYR A 200 -14.33 12.71 -6.39
N ASP A 201 -15.01 13.28 -7.39
CA ASP A 201 -16.41 13.70 -7.24
C ASP A 201 -17.35 12.51 -7.47
N TYR A 202 -17.74 11.86 -6.37
CA TYR A 202 -18.72 10.78 -6.35
C TYR A 202 -20.13 11.23 -6.73
N GLY A 203 -20.45 12.52 -6.64
CA GLY A 203 -21.76 13.07 -7.01
C GLY A 203 -22.05 12.99 -8.51
N ILE A 204 -21.01 12.87 -9.34
CA ILE A 204 -21.12 12.73 -10.80
C ILE A 204 -20.53 11.41 -11.33
N ALA A 205 -20.04 10.55 -10.44
CA ALA A 205 -19.51 9.24 -10.81
C ALA A 205 -20.63 8.27 -11.21
N THR A 206 -20.28 7.22 -11.96
CA THR A 206 -21.26 6.24 -12.44
C THR A 206 -20.82 4.81 -12.15
N GLU A 207 -21.72 3.99 -11.61
CA GLU A 207 -21.45 2.55 -11.39
C GLU A 207 -21.28 1.78 -12.71
N SER A 208 -22.00 2.21 -13.75
CA SER A 208 -21.92 1.57 -15.06
C SER A 208 -20.73 2.09 -15.87
N LYS A 209 -20.04 1.18 -16.57
CA LYS A 209 -18.96 1.52 -17.49
C LYS A 209 -19.39 2.60 -18.51
N PRO A 210 -18.66 3.73 -18.62
CA PRO A 210 -19.02 4.82 -19.51
C PRO A 210 -19.03 4.42 -21.00
N THR A 211 -20.04 4.91 -21.73
CA THR A 211 -20.16 4.72 -23.18
C THR A 211 -19.88 5.98 -24.00
N GLN A 212 -19.70 7.12 -23.35
CA GLN A 212 -19.38 8.37 -24.03
C GLN A 212 -17.89 8.48 -24.36
N LYS A 213 -17.52 9.48 -25.16
CA LYS A 213 -16.12 9.77 -25.45
C LYS A 213 -15.46 10.44 -24.24
N GLY A 214 -14.18 10.13 -24.02
CA GLY A 214 -13.40 10.68 -22.92
C GLY A 214 -12.44 9.67 -22.31
N HIS A 215 -11.87 10.09 -21.18
CA HIS A 215 -10.98 9.30 -20.34
C HIS A 215 -11.67 9.05 -19.01
N PHE A 216 -11.71 7.80 -18.57
CA PHE A 216 -12.39 7.42 -17.34
C PHE A 216 -11.51 6.50 -16.50
N ILE A 217 -11.62 6.60 -15.19
CA ILE A 217 -10.95 5.73 -14.23
C ILE A 217 -11.97 5.15 -13.25
N GLU A 218 -11.77 3.91 -12.83
CA GLU A 218 -12.45 3.28 -11.70
C GLU A 218 -11.35 2.72 -10.79
N CYS A 219 -11.44 3.01 -9.49
CA CYS A 219 -10.32 2.90 -8.56
C CYS A 219 -10.38 1.64 -7.67
N GLY A 220 -11.19 0.65 -8.03
CA GLY A 220 -11.47 -0.54 -7.23
C GLY A 220 -12.67 -0.39 -6.28
N ASP A 221 -13.40 0.71 -6.36
CA ASP A 221 -14.56 1.08 -5.54
C ASP A 221 -15.90 0.87 -6.27
N GLY A 222 -15.87 0.49 -7.54
CA GLY A 222 -17.05 0.29 -8.38
C GLY A 222 -17.58 1.55 -9.08
N TYR A 223 -16.92 2.70 -8.92
CA TYR A 223 -17.37 3.97 -9.50
C TYR A 223 -16.44 4.46 -10.61
N TRP A 224 -17.02 4.77 -11.77
CA TRP A 224 -16.30 5.37 -12.88
C TRP A 224 -16.33 6.89 -12.80
N HIS A 225 -15.15 7.51 -12.82
CA HIS A 225 -14.95 8.94 -12.80
C HIS A 225 -14.45 9.46 -14.15
N ASP A 226 -15.03 10.56 -14.62
CA ASP A 226 -14.56 11.27 -15.81
C ASP A 226 -13.30 12.09 -15.47
N MET A 227 -12.17 11.77 -16.10
CA MET A 227 -10.87 12.39 -15.84
C MET A 227 -10.77 13.86 -16.26
N GLN A 228 -11.81 14.45 -16.85
CA GLN A 228 -11.89 15.87 -17.17
C GLN A 228 -12.77 16.64 -16.16
N LYS A 229 -13.76 15.98 -15.54
CA LYS A 229 -14.80 16.65 -14.76
C LYS A 229 -14.98 16.14 -13.34
N GLY A 230 -14.56 14.92 -13.04
CA GLY A 230 -14.81 14.25 -11.76
C GLY A 230 -13.56 13.86 -11.00
N VAL A 231 -12.39 14.33 -11.44
CA VAL A 231 -11.10 14.08 -10.77
C VAL A 231 -10.32 15.40 -10.73
N PHE A 232 -9.98 15.86 -9.53
CA PHE A 232 -9.40 17.18 -9.29
C PHE A 232 -8.09 17.06 -8.50
N ASN A 233 -7.06 17.81 -8.92
CA ASN A 233 -5.86 17.92 -8.10
C ASN A 233 -6.23 18.64 -6.79
N ILE A 234 -5.84 18.07 -5.64
CA ILE A 234 -6.07 18.69 -4.32
C ILE A 234 -5.25 19.98 -4.16
N ASP A 235 -4.10 20.05 -4.82
CA ASP A 235 -3.23 21.23 -4.83
C ASP A 235 -2.72 21.53 -6.25
N ASP A 236 -2.64 22.83 -6.58
CA ASP A 236 -2.25 23.31 -7.90
C ASP A 236 -0.75 23.13 -8.20
N SER A 237 0.09 22.89 -7.18
CA SER A 237 1.53 22.72 -7.39
C SER A 237 1.91 21.38 -8.03
N PHE A 238 1.01 20.39 -8.02
CA PHE A 238 1.27 19.07 -8.55
C PHE A 238 0.11 18.52 -9.39
N ASP A 239 0.36 18.33 -10.68
CA ASP A 239 -0.65 17.83 -11.63
C ASP A 239 -0.70 16.28 -11.68
N ALA A 240 -1.31 15.69 -10.65
CA ALA A 240 -1.52 14.25 -10.55
C ALA A 240 -2.42 13.72 -11.68
N VAL A 241 -3.50 14.44 -12.03
CA VAL A 241 -4.44 14.05 -13.09
C VAL A 241 -3.73 13.79 -14.42
N SER A 242 -2.81 14.68 -14.83
CA SER A 242 -2.01 14.47 -16.04
C SER A 242 -1.03 13.31 -15.91
N LYS A 243 -0.44 13.09 -14.73
CA LYS A 243 0.46 11.96 -14.48
C LYS A 243 -0.26 10.62 -14.56
N ILE A 244 -1.49 10.52 -14.05
CA ILE A 244 -2.35 9.34 -14.19
C ILE A 244 -2.59 9.03 -15.67
N LYS A 245 -3.03 10.02 -16.45
CA LYS A 245 -3.27 9.88 -17.90
C LYS A 245 -2.02 9.35 -18.61
N GLN A 246 -0.86 9.94 -18.33
CA GLN A 246 0.41 9.51 -18.92
C GLN A 246 0.81 8.10 -18.50
N GLY A 247 0.61 7.73 -17.23
CA GLY A 247 0.93 6.39 -16.71
C GLY A 247 0.15 5.30 -17.43
N PHE A 248 -1.16 5.46 -17.60
CA PHE A 248 -1.98 4.51 -18.34
C PHE A 248 -1.65 4.47 -19.83
N LEU A 249 -1.35 5.62 -20.46
CA LEU A 249 -0.95 5.66 -21.86
C LEU A 249 0.36 4.89 -22.14
N ARG A 250 1.28 4.80 -21.17
CA ARG A 250 2.51 3.99 -21.31
C ARG A 250 2.25 2.47 -21.31
N LEU A 251 1.07 2.03 -20.86
CA LEU A 251 0.72 0.62 -20.80
C LEU A 251 0.21 0.06 -22.14
N ILE A 252 -0.20 0.94 -23.07
CA ILE A 252 -0.65 0.59 -24.42
C ILE A 252 0.56 0.23 -25.28
#